data_AF-A0A7W7RJV1-F1
#
_entry.id   AF-A0A7W7RJV1-F1
#
_cell.length_a   1.000
_cell.length_b   1.000
_cell.length_c   1.000
_cell.angle_alpha   90.00
_cell.angle_beta   90.00
_cell.angle_gamma   90.00
#
_symmetry.space_group_name_H-M   'P 1'
#
loop_
_entity.id
_entity.type
_entity.pdbx_description
1 polymer ?
#
loop_
_entity_poly.entity_id
_entity_poly.type
_entity_poly.pdbx_seq_one_letter_code
_entity_poly.pdbx_strand_id
1 'polypeptide(L)'
;MLSDPRPLGPEEQNDLLLQITLLLSHSLPEGWQEVAVSYRALGSHSEMLGQIQRMGQRPSSHEPPPDLAKRFQRLRAGMYRPGVGTWFTATYRLTSSSGYSVAYDQDNEPAWVSAPPESARDEELRMFPRDAQHIPEWWGRPPGGGAPDEAARAPAGRGAGAPTGPPSTPASAPAHGQAHRPTGATVSIAKPYDGTQPDGTPIFQRPPVPPEARDAVVRYLADAPIILSARSFSEDLLAPGRPANVPLTYHTDGTWIWPGSVGYYLRAHGAPPQPELVAHIRDNGFRLPALPENVETAALENLYRYFQSGDES
;
A
#
# COMPACT_ATOMS: atom_id res chain seq x y z
N MET A 1 3.80 -31.26 3.21
CA MET A 1 3.16 -30.70 2.01
C MET A 1 3.15 -29.20 2.20
N LEU A 2 4.07 -28.47 1.56
CA LEU A 2 4.01 -27.01 1.54
C LEU A 2 2.87 -26.66 0.57
N SER A 3 1.77 -26.13 1.10
CA SER A 3 0.68 -25.59 0.30
C SER A 3 1.28 -24.57 -0.68
N ASP A 4 0.98 -24.68 -1.97
CA ASP A 4 1.32 -23.64 -2.93
C ASP A 4 0.89 -22.29 -2.36
N PRO A 5 1.78 -21.28 -2.27
CA PRO A 5 1.39 -19.97 -1.78
C PRO A 5 0.32 -19.45 -2.72
N ARG A 6 -0.91 -19.33 -2.20
CA ARG A 6 -2.02 -18.76 -2.95
C ARG A 6 -1.58 -17.38 -3.46
N PRO A 7 -1.65 -17.11 -4.76
CA PRO A 7 -1.38 -15.78 -5.28
C PRO A 7 -2.25 -14.76 -4.54
N LEU A 8 -1.64 -13.65 -4.10
CA LEU A 8 -2.40 -12.58 -3.48
C LEU A 8 -3.10 -11.78 -4.57
N GLY A 9 -4.41 -11.59 -4.42
CA GLY A 9 -5.14 -10.66 -5.27
C GLY A 9 -4.64 -9.22 -5.08
N PRO A 10 -4.84 -8.32 -6.06
CA PRO A 10 -4.42 -6.92 -5.96
C PRO A 10 -4.86 -6.22 -4.66
N GLU A 11 -6.08 -6.45 -4.17
CA GLU A 11 -6.52 -5.84 -2.91
C GLU A 11 -5.79 -6.40 -1.68
N GLU A 12 -5.50 -7.70 -1.64
CA GLU A 12 -4.71 -8.26 -0.53
C GLU A 12 -3.27 -7.73 -0.54
N GLN A 13 -2.71 -7.47 -1.73
CA GLN A 13 -1.42 -6.79 -1.85
C GLN A 13 -1.51 -5.34 -1.35
N ASN A 14 -2.58 -4.61 -1.70
CA ASN A 14 -2.82 -3.25 -1.25
C ASN A 14 -2.99 -3.17 0.28
N ASP A 15 -3.70 -4.13 0.88
CA ASP A 15 -3.87 -4.23 2.33
C ASP A 15 -2.53 -4.47 3.03
N LEU A 16 -1.67 -5.33 2.47
CA LEU A 16 -0.32 -5.53 3.02
C LEU A 16 0.53 -4.26 2.91
N LEU A 17 0.47 -3.54 1.80
CA LEU A 17 1.17 -2.26 1.63
C LEU A 17 0.65 -1.21 2.62
N LEU A 18 -0.66 -1.16 2.85
CA LEU A 18 -1.25 -0.29 3.87
C LEU A 18 -0.75 -0.68 5.27
N GLN A 19 -0.77 -1.96 5.62
CA GLN A 19 -0.27 -2.42 6.92
C GLN A 19 1.22 -2.14 7.12
N ILE A 20 2.04 -2.27 6.07
CA ILE A 20 3.46 -1.85 6.08
C ILE A 20 3.55 -0.34 6.33
N THR A 21 2.74 0.47 5.63
CA THR A 21 2.69 1.92 5.82
C THR A 21 2.39 2.29 7.27
N LEU A 22 1.33 1.70 7.83
CA LEU A 22 0.85 2.02 9.16
C LEU A 22 1.84 1.56 10.23
N LEU A 23 2.39 0.34 10.14
CA LEU A 23 3.41 -0.12 11.08
C LEU A 23 4.65 0.77 11.05
N LEU A 24 5.10 1.14 9.85
CA LEU A 24 6.26 2.01 9.69
C LEU A 24 5.96 3.40 10.25
N SER A 25 4.81 4.01 9.93
CA SER A 25 4.49 5.36 10.40
C SER A 25 4.44 5.46 11.92
N HIS A 26 3.97 4.43 12.63
CA HIS A 26 3.90 4.39 14.09
C HIS A 26 5.26 4.19 14.76
N SER A 27 6.26 3.63 14.06
CA SER A 27 7.61 3.45 14.61
C SER A 27 8.53 4.64 14.39
N LEU A 28 8.07 5.65 13.61
CA LEU A 28 8.91 6.78 13.25
C LEU A 28 8.99 7.82 14.38
N PRO A 29 10.19 8.34 14.65
CA PRO A 29 10.40 9.40 15.62
C PRO A 29 9.87 10.74 15.09
N GLU A 30 9.63 11.70 15.99
CA GLU A 30 9.26 13.07 15.60
C GLU A 30 10.28 13.72 14.66
N GLY A 31 9.80 14.63 13.79
CA GLY A 31 10.64 15.41 12.89
C GLY A 31 11.22 14.65 11.69
N TRP A 32 10.75 13.43 11.44
CA TRP A 32 11.05 12.68 10.22
C TRP A 32 10.46 13.37 8.97
N GLN A 33 11.13 13.19 7.83
CA GLN A 33 10.70 13.71 6.54
C GLN A 33 10.51 12.59 5.51
N GLU A 34 11.44 11.64 5.51
CA GLU A 34 11.39 10.46 4.65
C GLU A 34 11.99 9.27 5.40
N VAL A 35 11.42 8.09 5.19
CA VAL A 35 12.05 6.81 5.56
C VAL A 35 12.05 5.89 4.34
N ALA A 36 13.16 5.22 4.13
CA ALA A 36 13.32 4.17 3.13
C ALA A 36 13.61 2.84 3.83
N VAL A 37 12.87 1.80 3.48
CA VAL A 37 13.08 0.42 3.95
C VAL A 37 13.37 -0.46 2.73
N SER A 38 14.52 -1.13 2.73
CA SER A 38 14.86 -2.15 1.73
C SER A 38 14.72 -3.52 2.38
N TYR A 39 13.78 -4.32 1.90
CA TYR A 39 13.66 -5.74 2.23
C TYR A 39 14.28 -6.57 1.11
N ARG A 40 15.14 -7.52 1.47
CA ARG A 40 15.87 -8.37 0.54
C ARG A 40 15.72 -9.81 0.95
N ALA A 41 15.46 -10.71 0.01
CA ALA A 41 15.29 -12.12 0.32
C ALA A 41 15.76 -13.04 -0.81
N LEU A 42 16.39 -14.15 -0.42
CA LEU A 42 16.77 -15.27 -1.28
C LEU A 42 16.60 -16.56 -0.49
N GLY A 43 15.65 -17.41 -0.89
CA GLY A 43 15.29 -18.59 -0.12
C GLY A 43 14.88 -18.19 1.31
N SER A 44 15.50 -18.81 2.31
CA SER A 44 15.26 -18.48 3.72
C SER A 44 16.11 -17.32 4.26
N HIS A 45 17.09 -16.83 3.49
CA HIS A 45 17.91 -15.68 3.88
C HIS A 45 17.17 -14.38 3.58
N SER A 46 17.02 -13.51 4.59
CA SER A 46 16.40 -12.21 4.39
C SER A 46 17.04 -11.13 5.24
N GLU A 47 17.09 -9.92 4.70
CA GLU A 47 17.59 -8.72 5.37
C GLU A 47 16.56 -7.60 5.27
N MET A 48 16.51 -6.76 6.30
CA MET A 48 15.70 -5.56 6.30
C MET A 48 16.56 -4.40 6.79
N LEU A 49 16.68 -3.37 5.97
CA LEU A 49 17.49 -2.19 6.26
C LEU A 49 16.61 -0.94 6.18
N GLY A 50 16.66 -0.10 7.21
CA GLY A 50 16.00 1.19 7.22
C GLY A 50 16.98 2.35 7.17
N GLN A 51 16.61 3.40 6.44
CA GLN A 51 17.27 4.70 6.42
C GLN A 51 16.23 5.77 6.69
N ILE A 52 16.52 6.70 7.59
CA ILE A 52 15.63 7.80 7.94
C ILE A 52 16.30 9.15 7.65
N GLN A 53 15.53 10.05 7.06
CA GLN A 53 15.88 11.45 6.87
C GLN A 53 15.03 12.31 7.81
N ARG A 54 15.69 13.15 8.62
CA ARG A 54 15.06 14.12 9.52
C ARG A 54 15.44 15.54 9.13
N MET A 55 14.60 16.51 9.47
CA MET A 55 14.84 17.91 9.10
C MET A 55 16.18 18.42 9.66
N GLY A 56 17.05 18.92 8.78
CA GLY A 56 18.36 19.50 9.16
C GLY A 56 19.41 18.49 9.63
N GLN A 57 19.16 17.18 9.50
CA GLN A 57 20.11 16.13 9.86
C GLN A 57 20.59 15.37 8.62
N ARG A 58 21.72 14.66 8.72
CA ARG A 58 22.14 13.72 7.68
C ARG A 58 21.27 12.45 7.76
N PRO A 59 21.06 11.74 6.63
CA PRO A 59 20.44 10.41 6.67
C PRO A 59 21.15 9.51 7.68
N SER A 60 20.38 8.76 8.45
CA SER A 60 20.90 7.82 9.45
C SER A 60 20.17 6.48 9.37
N SER A 61 20.80 5.45 9.94
CA SER A 61 20.17 4.14 10.06
C SER A 61 18.96 4.21 11.00
N HIS A 62 17.89 3.54 10.61
CA HIS A 62 16.71 3.31 11.44
C HIS A 62 16.40 1.83 11.40
N GLU A 63 16.24 1.22 12.58
CA GLU A 63 15.87 -0.18 12.71
C GLU A 63 14.36 -0.33 12.47
N PRO A 64 13.91 -0.96 11.37
CA PRO A 64 12.49 -1.11 11.10
C PRO A 64 11.87 -2.15 12.05
N PRO A 65 10.57 -2.04 12.39
CA PRO A 65 9.93 -3.01 13.27
C PRO A 65 10.00 -4.45 12.71
N PRO A 66 10.29 -5.48 13.52
CA PRO A 66 10.44 -6.85 13.03
C PRO A 66 9.23 -7.41 12.28
N ASP A 67 8.02 -6.96 12.63
CA ASP A 67 6.78 -7.41 11.97
C ASP A 67 6.65 -6.94 10.52
N LEU A 68 7.39 -5.91 10.09
CA LEU A 68 7.44 -5.53 8.67
C LEU A 68 7.97 -6.69 7.82
N ALA A 69 8.97 -7.44 8.33
CA ALA A 69 9.59 -8.53 7.57
C ALA A 69 8.58 -9.61 7.20
N LYS A 70 7.67 -9.94 8.13
CA LYS A 70 6.58 -10.89 7.89
C LYS A 70 5.64 -10.41 6.77
N ARG A 71 5.31 -9.11 6.75
CA ARG A 71 4.42 -8.54 5.73
C ARG A 71 5.08 -8.50 4.35
N PHE A 72 6.35 -8.12 4.27
CA PHE A 72 7.12 -8.22 3.02
C PHE A 72 7.27 -9.66 2.54
N GLN A 73 7.53 -10.61 3.44
CA GLN A 73 7.61 -12.02 3.08
C GLN A 73 6.29 -12.55 2.53
N ARG A 74 5.15 -12.20 3.15
CA ARG A 74 3.82 -12.55 2.65
C ARG A 74 3.54 -11.92 1.29
N LEU A 75 3.89 -10.64 1.12
CA LEU A 75 3.77 -9.93 -0.16
C LEU A 75 4.62 -10.61 -1.24
N ARG A 76 5.87 -10.96 -0.92
CA ARG A 76 6.79 -11.66 -1.81
C ARG A 76 6.23 -13.00 -2.28
N ALA A 77 5.72 -13.80 -1.33
CA ALA A 77 5.14 -15.10 -1.63
C ALA A 77 3.89 -14.97 -2.50
N GLY A 78 3.03 -13.99 -2.21
CA GLY A 78 1.81 -13.75 -2.96
C GLY A 78 1.99 -13.15 -4.35
N MET A 79 3.13 -12.48 -4.60
CA MET A 79 3.51 -11.95 -5.91
C MET A 79 4.29 -12.95 -6.78
N TYR A 80 4.43 -14.19 -6.32
CA TYR A 80 5.01 -15.27 -7.11
C TYR A 80 4.17 -15.54 -8.37
N ARG A 81 4.85 -15.62 -9.52
CA ARG A 81 4.28 -16.04 -10.79
C ARG A 81 4.94 -17.34 -11.25
N PRO A 82 4.17 -18.41 -11.53
CA PRO A 82 4.71 -19.68 -12.02
C PRO A 82 5.64 -19.52 -13.22
N GLY A 83 6.82 -20.13 -13.16
CA GLY A 83 7.83 -20.08 -14.23
C GLY A 83 8.59 -18.75 -14.34
N VAL A 84 8.13 -17.68 -13.67
CA VAL A 84 8.80 -16.37 -13.63
C VAL A 84 9.54 -16.16 -12.30
N GLY A 85 8.96 -16.65 -11.20
CA GLY A 85 9.45 -16.41 -9.85
C GLY A 85 8.81 -15.18 -9.19
N THR A 86 9.53 -14.59 -8.24
CA THR A 86 9.13 -13.37 -7.51
C THR A 86 10.29 -12.37 -7.49
N TRP A 87 10.16 -11.27 -6.75
CA TRP A 87 11.23 -10.28 -6.60
C TRP A 87 12.23 -10.66 -5.49
N PHE A 88 13.44 -10.11 -5.56
CA PHE A 88 14.52 -10.30 -4.59
C PHE A 88 14.68 -9.11 -3.66
N THR A 89 14.40 -7.90 -4.15
CA THR A 89 14.43 -6.66 -3.36
C THR A 89 13.10 -5.94 -3.48
N ALA A 90 12.59 -5.44 -2.35
CA ALA A 90 11.52 -4.46 -2.29
C ALA A 90 12.02 -3.21 -1.58
N THR A 91 11.94 -2.06 -2.25
CA THR A 91 12.36 -0.76 -1.71
C THR A 91 11.13 0.09 -1.47
N TYR A 92 10.80 0.26 -0.20
CA TYR A 92 9.64 0.97 0.29
C TYR A 92 10.05 2.36 0.78
N ARG A 93 9.32 3.39 0.37
CA ARG A 93 9.59 4.78 0.75
C ARG A 93 8.33 5.42 1.25
N LEU A 94 8.42 6.08 2.39
CA LEU A 94 7.33 6.80 3.02
C LEU A 94 7.79 8.24 3.33
N THR A 95 6.92 9.20 3.04
CA THR A 95 7.15 10.64 3.27
C THR A 95 6.19 11.18 4.32
N SER A 96 6.60 12.22 5.05
CA SER A 96 5.79 12.81 6.12
C SER A 96 4.48 13.44 5.65
N SER A 97 4.33 13.68 4.34
CA SER A 97 3.08 14.09 3.70
C SER A 97 2.19 12.91 3.28
N SER A 98 2.28 11.76 3.98
CA SER A 98 1.45 10.56 3.74
C SER A 98 1.55 9.92 2.35
N GLY A 99 2.55 10.34 1.56
CA GLY A 99 2.85 9.74 0.26
C GLY A 99 3.83 8.59 0.40
N TYR A 100 3.59 7.49 -0.30
CA TYR A 100 4.51 6.35 -0.32
C TYR A 100 4.79 5.83 -1.74
N SER A 101 5.85 5.05 -1.87
CA SER A 101 6.20 4.34 -3.10
C SER A 101 6.86 3.01 -2.77
N VAL A 102 6.59 1.99 -3.58
CA VAL A 102 7.27 0.71 -3.51
C VAL A 102 7.85 0.37 -4.89
N ALA A 103 9.07 -0.14 -4.92
CA ALA A 103 9.71 -0.66 -6.11
C ALA A 103 10.18 -2.08 -5.85
N TYR A 104 10.05 -2.96 -6.85
CA TYR A 104 10.47 -4.35 -6.78
C TYR A 104 11.54 -4.62 -7.81
N ASP A 105 12.60 -5.30 -7.39
CA ASP A 105 13.68 -5.76 -8.26
C ASP A 105 13.74 -7.29 -8.24
N GLN A 106 13.59 -7.88 -9.42
CA GLN A 106 13.62 -9.32 -9.65
C GLN A 106 14.83 -9.76 -10.49
N ASP A 107 15.66 -8.82 -10.95
CA ASP A 107 16.68 -9.07 -11.96
C ASP A 107 18.10 -8.85 -11.40
N ASN A 108 18.28 -7.88 -10.50
CA ASN A 108 19.60 -7.55 -9.97
C ASN A 108 19.91 -8.31 -8.66
N GLU A 109 21.20 -8.59 -8.44
CA GLU A 109 21.66 -9.21 -7.20
C GLU A 109 21.44 -8.23 -6.04
N PRO A 110 20.74 -8.64 -4.96
CA PRO A 110 20.60 -7.77 -3.80
C PRO A 110 21.96 -7.41 -3.20
N ALA A 111 22.10 -6.17 -2.74
CA ALA A 111 23.32 -5.66 -2.12
C ALA A 111 23.49 -6.16 -0.68
N TRP A 112 23.68 -7.46 -0.49
CA TRP A 112 23.71 -8.13 0.81
C TRP A 112 24.68 -7.50 1.82
N VAL A 113 24.23 -7.35 3.07
CA VAL A 113 25.11 -7.02 4.20
C VAL A 113 25.86 -8.28 4.66
N SER A 114 25.15 -9.39 4.77
CA SER A 114 25.68 -10.72 4.98
C SER A 114 25.37 -11.59 3.76
N ALA A 115 26.40 -12.18 3.16
CA ALA A 115 26.22 -13.07 2.03
C ALA A 115 25.25 -14.22 2.40
N PRO A 116 24.25 -14.52 1.53
CA PRO A 116 23.37 -15.66 1.74
C PRO A 116 24.16 -16.98 1.73
N PRO A 117 23.69 -18.00 2.47
CA PRO A 117 24.29 -19.34 2.41
C PRO A 117 24.14 -19.94 1.01
N GLU A 118 25.03 -20.89 0.66
CA GLU A 118 25.00 -21.54 -0.66
C GLU A 118 23.67 -22.25 -0.96
N SER A 119 23.00 -22.77 0.08
CA SER A 119 21.69 -23.43 -0.05
C SER A 119 20.54 -22.48 -0.44
N ALA A 120 20.72 -21.16 -0.26
CA ALA A 120 19.65 -20.19 -0.46
C ALA A 120 19.10 -20.19 -1.89
N ARG A 121 19.95 -20.48 -2.90
CA ARG A 121 19.53 -20.53 -4.31
C ARG A 121 18.65 -21.73 -4.62
N ASP A 122 19.04 -22.90 -4.12
CA ASP A 122 18.26 -24.13 -4.30
C ASP A 122 16.95 -24.04 -3.53
N GLU A 123 16.97 -23.42 -2.35
CA GLU A 123 15.78 -23.09 -1.58
C GLU A 123 14.85 -22.13 -2.33
N GLU A 124 15.40 -21.07 -2.91
CA GLU A 124 14.66 -20.11 -3.69
C GLU A 124 13.96 -20.76 -4.89
N LEU A 125 14.66 -21.59 -5.69
CA LEU A 125 14.04 -22.27 -6.83
C LEU A 125 13.02 -23.32 -6.41
N ARG A 126 13.13 -23.88 -5.21
CA ARG A 126 12.14 -24.79 -4.64
C ARG A 126 10.87 -24.06 -4.21
N MET A 127 11.00 -22.86 -3.64
CA MET A 127 9.88 -22.05 -3.17
C MET A 127 9.21 -21.26 -4.31
N PHE A 128 10.01 -20.72 -5.22
CA PHE A 128 9.60 -19.87 -6.33
C PHE A 128 10.23 -20.36 -7.64
N PRO A 129 9.76 -21.49 -8.21
CA PRO A 129 10.26 -22.03 -9.46
C PRO A 129 10.33 -21.00 -10.60
N ARG A 130 11.45 -21.02 -11.33
CA ARG A 130 11.72 -20.15 -12.48
C ARG A 130 12.13 -20.98 -13.68
N ASP A 131 11.63 -20.62 -14.85
CA ASP A 131 12.13 -21.11 -16.13
C ASP A 131 13.53 -20.54 -16.37
N ALA A 132 14.34 -21.25 -17.15
CA ALA A 132 15.73 -20.88 -17.43
C ALA A 132 15.90 -19.42 -17.92
N GLN A 133 14.93 -18.91 -18.68
CA GLN A 133 14.92 -17.52 -19.18
C GLN A 133 14.70 -16.45 -18.11
N HIS A 134 14.11 -16.83 -16.96
CA HIS A 134 13.84 -15.94 -15.83
C HIS A 134 14.83 -16.14 -14.67
N ILE A 135 15.88 -16.95 -14.89
CA ILE A 135 17.01 -17.05 -13.96
C ILE A 135 17.92 -15.84 -14.19
N PRO A 136 18.14 -14.99 -13.17
CA PRO A 136 19.02 -13.83 -13.32
C PRO A 136 20.46 -14.19 -13.66
N GLU A 137 21.16 -13.33 -14.41
CA GLU A 137 22.55 -13.55 -14.82
C GLU A 137 23.54 -13.69 -13.64
N TRP A 138 23.20 -13.18 -12.46
CA TRP A 138 24.04 -13.27 -11.27
C TRP A 138 23.96 -14.63 -10.55
N TRP A 139 23.02 -15.50 -10.90
CA TRP A 139 22.77 -16.77 -10.18
C TRP A 139 24.01 -17.67 -10.06
N GLY A 140 24.85 -17.70 -11.10
CA GLY A 140 26.05 -18.54 -11.17
C GLY A 140 27.30 -17.96 -10.50
N ARG A 141 27.24 -16.72 -10.00
CA ARG A 141 28.38 -16.05 -9.35
C ARG A 141 28.39 -16.33 -7.83
N PRO A 142 29.52 -16.26 -7.12
CA PRO A 142 29.50 -16.28 -5.65
C PRO A 142 28.69 -15.10 -5.09
N PRO A 143 27.89 -15.29 -4.02
CA PRO A 143 27.08 -14.22 -3.44
C PRO A 143 27.95 -13.11 -2.81
N GLY A 144 27.50 -11.86 -2.92
CA GLY A 144 28.13 -10.71 -2.25
C GLY A 144 28.73 -9.66 -3.20
N GLY A 145 28.36 -9.66 -4.48
CA GLY A 145 28.84 -8.72 -5.50
C GLY A 145 27.86 -7.60 -5.88
N GLY A 146 26.67 -7.55 -5.27
CA GLY A 146 25.60 -6.61 -5.63
C GLY A 146 25.99 -5.14 -5.44
N ALA A 147 25.73 -4.32 -6.46
CA ALA A 147 25.90 -2.87 -6.35
C ALA A 147 24.88 -2.28 -5.35
N PRO A 148 25.22 -1.22 -4.60
CA PRO A 148 24.30 -0.60 -3.64
C PRO A 148 22.97 -0.23 -4.30
N ASP A 149 21.87 -0.40 -3.57
CA ASP A 149 20.52 -0.04 -4.01
C ASP A 149 20.45 1.49 -4.28
N GLU A 150 20.69 1.88 -5.54
CA GLU A 150 20.56 3.27 -6.00
C GLU A 150 19.11 3.73 -5.90
N ALA A 151 18.14 2.82 -6.02
CA ALA A 151 16.75 3.15 -5.78
C ALA A 151 16.62 3.65 -4.33
N ALA A 152 17.19 3.02 -3.31
CA ALA A 152 17.16 3.51 -1.92
C ALA A 152 17.73 4.94 -1.73
N ARG A 153 18.63 5.40 -2.61
CA ARG A 153 19.26 6.74 -2.55
C ARG A 153 18.55 7.82 -3.36
N ALA A 154 17.75 7.44 -4.37
CA ALA A 154 17.00 8.42 -5.14
C ALA A 154 15.89 9.03 -4.24
N PRO A 155 15.78 10.37 -4.16
CA PRO A 155 14.60 10.98 -3.56
C PRO A 155 13.37 10.46 -4.29
N ALA A 156 12.21 10.39 -3.64
CA ALA A 156 10.96 9.99 -4.29
C ALA A 156 10.76 10.82 -5.59
N GLY A 157 11.17 10.25 -6.73
CA GLY A 157 11.26 10.95 -8.00
C GLY A 157 9.86 11.20 -8.55
N ARG A 158 9.68 12.32 -9.24
CA ARG A 158 8.43 12.66 -9.92
C ARG A 158 8.23 11.67 -11.08
N GLY A 159 7.43 10.63 -10.87
CA GLY A 159 6.87 9.84 -11.95
C GLY A 159 5.93 10.71 -12.77
N ALA A 160 6.20 10.81 -14.07
CA ALA A 160 5.49 11.66 -15.00
C ALA A 160 4.03 11.20 -15.21
N GLY A 161 3.09 12.17 -15.20
CA GLY A 161 1.75 12.02 -15.78
C GLY A 161 0.57 11.85 -14.81
N ALA A 162 0.39 12.73 -13.82
CA ALA A 162 -0.91 12.91 -13.18
C ALA A 162 -1.79 13.89 -13.99
N PRO A 163 -3.10 13.64 -14.20
CA PRO A 163 -4.00 14.72 -14.58
C PRO A 163 -4.05 15.74 -13.44
N THR A 164 -3.83 16.99 -13.79
CA THR A 164 -3.74 18.15 -12.90
C THR A 164 -5.06 18.40 -12.15
N GLY A 165 -5.07 18.15 -10.84
CA GLY A 165 -5.93 18.87 -9.90
C GLY A 165 -5.21 20.12 -9.37
N PRO A 166 -5.92 21.22 -9.03
CA PRO A 166 -5.29 22.46 -8.60
C PRO A 166 -4.55 22.30 -7.26
N PRO A 167 -3.48 23.09 -7.01
CA PRO A 167 -2.69 23.01 -5.79
C PRO A 167 -3.42 23.63 -4.60
N SER A 168 -3.58 22.88 -3.51
CA SER A 168 -4.00 23.43 -2.21
C SER A 168 -2.77 23.97 -1.47
N THR A 169 -2.76 25.28 -1.24
CA THR A 169 -1.73 26.01 -0.49
C THR A 169 -1.81 25.69 1.01
N PRO A 170 -0.69 25.54 1.75
CA PRO A 170 -0.73 25.44 3.20
C PRO A 170 -0.96 26.83 3.82
N ALA A 171 -2.04 27.01 4.56
CA ALA A 171 -2.28 28.20 5.36
C ALA A 171 -1.83 27.96 6.81
N SER A 172 -0.97 28.85 7.31
CA SER A 172 -0.43 28.86 8.67
C SER A 172 -1.50 29.03 9.75
N ALA A 173 -1.26 28.39 10.89
CA ALA A 173 -2.04 28.47 12.14
C ALA A 173 -2.23 29.90 12.69
N PRO A 174 -3.25 30.11 13.54
CA PRO A 174 -2.90 30.39 14.93
C PRO A 174 -3.68 29.58 15.99
N ALA A 175 -3.11 29.65 17.19
CA ALA A 175 -3.37 28.99 18.45
C ALA A 175 -4.77 29.14 19.10
N HIS A 176 -5.18 28.02 19.73
CA HIS A 176 -5.99 27.83 20.95
C HIS A 176 -7.52 27.93 20.87
N GLY A 177 -8.19 26.81 21.16
CA GLY A 177 -9.63 26.76 21.46
C GLY A 177 -10.20 25.35 21.63
N GLN A 178 -9.99 24.76 22.82
CA GLN A 178 -10.76 23.65 23.43
C GLN A 178 -11.01 22.37 22.63
N ALA A 179 -10.30 21.31 23.06
CA ALA A 179 -10.48 19.92 22.66
C ALA A 179 -11.91 19.43 22.90
N HIS A 180 -12.68 19.25 21.81
CA HIS A 180 -13.76 18.26 21.79
C HIS A 180 -13.13 16.88 21.64
N ARG A 181 -13.20 16.10 22.71
CA ARG A 181 -12.83 14.68 22.71
C ARG A 181 -13.84 13.93 21.83
N PRO A 182 -13.46 13.29 20.71
CA PRO A 182 -14.40 12.43 20.00
C PRO A 182 -14.68 11.22 20.89
N THR A 183 -15.94 11.11 21.34
CA THR A 183 -16.53 9.88 21.86
C THR A 183 -16.31 8.74 20.88
N GLY A 184 -16.09 7.53 21.40
CA GLY A 184 -15.65 6.33 20.67
C GLY A 184 -16.62 5.81 19.59
N ALA A 185 -16.80 6.56 18.51
CA ALA A 185 -17.38 6.07 17.28
C ALA A 185 -16.32 5.21 16.57
N THR A 186 -16.58 3.92 16.47
CA THR A 186 -15.85 3.00 15.60
C THR A 186 -15.96 3.50 14.16
N VAL A 187 -14.83 3.87 13.54
CA VAL A 187 -14.80 4.24 12.12
C VAL A 187 -15.12 3.03 11.26
N SER A 188 -15.91 3.26 10.20
CA SER A 188 -16.27 2.22 9.23
C SER A 188 -15.27 2.20 8.08
N ILE A 189 -14.79 1.02 7.69
CA ILE A 189 -13.86 0.85 6.58
C ILE A 189 -14.56 0.14 5.43
N ALA A 190 -14.60 0.77 4.27
CA ALA A 190 -15.30 0.26 3.11
C ALA A 190 -14.50 -0.81 2.38
N LYS A 191 -15.20 -1.84 1.89
CA LYS A 191 -14.63 -2.89 1.05
C LYS A 191 -14.91 -2.62 -0.43
N PRO A 192 -13.91 -2.75 -1.33
CA PRO A 192 -14.09 -2.55 -2.77
C PRO A 192 -15.11 -3.52 -3.36
N TYR A 193 -15.13 -4.77 -2.90
CA TYR A 193 -16.06 -5.83 -3.32
C TYR A 193 -16.34 -6.81 -2.16
N ASP A 194 -17.29 -7.72 -2.32
CA ASP A 194 -17.75 -8.63 -1.26
C ASP A 194 -16.94 -9.92 -1.14
N GLY A 195 -16.23 -10.27 -2.20
CA GLY A 195 -15.34 -11.42 -2.24
C GLY A 195 -14.68 -11.56 -3.60
N THR A 196 -13.95 -12.65 -3.78
CA THR A 196 -13.32 -13.02 -5.06
C THR A 196 -13.74 -14.42 -5.45
N GLN A 197 -13.88 -14.64 -6.76
CA GLN A 197 -13.99 -15.98 -7.33
C GLN A 197 -12.63 -16.70 -7.26
N PRO A 198 -12.59 -18.03 -7.45
CA PRO A 198 -11.33 -18.78 -7.47
C PRO A 198 -10.31 -18.30 -8.52
N ASP A 199 -10.77 -17.66 -9.59
CA ASP A 199 -9.93 -17.08 -10.65
C ASP A 199 -9.46 -15.64 -10.35
N GLY A 200 -9.82 -15.09 -9.19
CA GLY A 200 -9.48 -13.72 -8.77
C GLY A 200 -10.51 -12.65 -9.15
N THR A 201 -11.56 -12.99 -9.90
CA THR A 201 -12.58 -12.03 -10.33
C THR A 201 -13.37 -11.49 -9.12
N PRO A 202 -13.54 -10.17 -8.98
CA PRO A 202 -14.27 -9.58 -7.86
C PRO A 202 -15.78 -9.85 -7.93
N ILE A 203 -16.37 -10.11 -6.76
CA ILE A 203 -17.80 -10.41 -6.59
C ILE A 203 -18.48 -9.19 -5.95
N PHE A 204 -19.54 -8.71 -6.59
CA PHE A 204 -20.40 -7.62 -6.09
C PHE A 204 -21.81 -8.16 -5.82
N GLN A 205 -22.12 -8.44 -4.57
CA GLN A 205 -23.44 -8.90 -4.10
C GLN A 205 -24.18 -7.74 -3.41
N ARG A 206 -24.36 -6.63 -4.13
CA ARG A 206 -24.93 -5.39 -3.61
C ARG A 206 -25.94 -4.81 -4.60
N PRO A 207 -27.00 -4.12 -4.14
CA PRO A 207 -27.89 -3.38 -5.02
C PRO A 207 -27.11 -2.32 -5.83
N PRO A 208 -27.47 -2.12 -7.11
CA PRO A 208 -26.86 -1.06 -7.92
C PRO A 208 -27.18 0.33 -7.34
N VAL A 209 -26.25 1.26 -7.49
CA VAL A 209 -26.51 2.67 -7.19
C VAL A 209 -27.52 3.21 -8.21
N PRO A 210 -28.61 3.89 -7.79
CA PRO A 210 -29.56 4.49 -8.71
C PRO A 210 -28.86 5.40 -9.73
N PRO A 211 -29.17 5.30 -11.05
CA PRO A 211 -28.48 6.05 -12.08
C PRO A 211 -28.42 7.57 -11.82
N GLU A 212 -29.49 8.13 -11.26
CA GLU A 212 -29.61 9.54 -10.90
C GLU A 212 -28.67 9.98 -9.75
N ALA A 213 -28.25 9.05 -8.89
CA ALA A 213 -27.35 9.31 -7.77
C ALA A 213 -25.89 8.99 -8.09
N ARG A 214 -25.63 8.22 -9.15
CA ARG A 214 -24.30 7.66 -9.46
C ARG A 214 -23.21 8.73 -9.52
N ASP A 215 -23.41 9.79 -10.30
CA ASP A 215 -22.39 10.84 -10.47
C ASP A 215 -22.11 11.59 -9.16
N ALA A 216 -23.14 11.79 -8.35
CA ALA A 216 -23.01 12.42 -7.04
C ALA A 216 -22.21 11.54 -6.06
N VAL A 217 -22.44 10.22 -6.07
CA VAL A 217 -21.67 9.25 -5.26
C VAL A 217 -20.22 9.17 -5.74
N VAL A 218 -19.99 9.07 -7.05
CA VAL A 218 -18.61 9.06 -7.61
C VAL A 218 -17.84 10.29 -7.18
N ARG A 219 -18.45 11.48 -7.29
CA ARG A 219 -17.82 12.74 -6.88
C ARG A 219 -17.55 12.77 -5.38
N TYR A 220 -18.50 12.34 -4.55
CA TYR A 220 -18.30 12.26 -3.09
C TYR A 220 -17.08 11.41 -2.74
N LEU A 221 -16.98 10.22 -3.34
CA LEU A 221 -15.89 9.27 -3.08
C LEU A 221 -14.54 9.78 -3.58
N ALA A 222 -14.51 10.53 -4.68
CA ALA A 222 -13.29 11.02 -5.31
C ALA A 222 -12.76 12.32 -4.69
N ASP A 223 -13.65 13.22 -4.28
CA ASP A 223 -13.30 14.55 -3.77
C ASP A 223 -12.96 14.56 -2.27
N ALA A 224 -13.22 13.45 -1.56
CA ALA A 224 -12.89 13.31 -0.15
C ALA A 224 -11.38 13.42 0.10
N PRO A 225 -10.94 14.01 1.23
CA PRO A 225 -9.53 14.09 1.58
C PRO A 225 -8.83 12.74 1.55
N ILE A 226 -7.62 12.75 1.00
CA ILE A 226 -6.74 11.59 0.91
C ILE A 226 -5.88 11.52 2.16
N ILE A 227 -5.93 10.41 2.87
CA ILE A 227 -5.11 10.17 4.07
C ILE A 227 -3.83 9.40 3.76
N LEU A 228 -3.80 8.65 2.65
CA LEU A 228 -2.64 7.92 2.15
C LEU A 228 -2.68 7.83 0.63
N SER A 229 -1.53 7.95 -0.01
CA SER A 229 -1.41 7.88 -1.46
C SER A 229 -0.12 7.20 -1.90
N ALA A 230 -0.24 6.10 -2.65
CA ALA A 230 0.91 5.54 -3.36
C ALA A 230 1.18 6.32 -4.65
N ARG A 231 2.44 6.34 -5.07
CA ARG A 231 2.86 6.85 -6.38
C ARG A 231 2.74 5.83 -7.52
N SER A 232 1.95 4.78 -7.32
CA SER A 232 1.70 3.69 -8.25
C SER A 232 0.22 3.32 -8.28
N PHE A 233 -0.15 2.48 -9.25
CA PHE A 233 -1.52 2.00 -9.45
C PHE A 233 -1.55 0.48 -9.35
N SER A 234 -2.72 -0.05 -8.98
CA SER A 234 -3.03 -1.47 -9.05
C SER A 234 -3.66 -1.85 -10.39
N GLU A 235 -3.64 -3.15 -10.70
CA GLU A 235 -4.32 -3.70 -11.87
C GLU A 235 -5.84 -3.60 -11.74
N ASP A 236 -6.52 -3.42 -12.87
CA ASP A 236 -7.98 -3.42 -12.94
C ASP A 236 -8.50 -4.85 -13.13
N LEU A 237 -9.09 -5.41 -12.08
CA LEU A 237 -9.58 -6.78 -12.07
C LEU A 237 -10.77 -7.03 -12.99
N LEU A 238 -11.53 -5.98 -13.36
CA LEU A 238 -12.65 -6.08 -14.29
C LEU A 238 -12.23 -5.82 -15.75
N ALA A 239 -10.99 -5.38 -15.98
CA ALA A 239 -10.41 -5.21 -17.30
C ALA A 239 -8.94 -5.67 -17.33
N PRO A 240 -8.69 -6.99 -17.11
CA PRO A 240 -7.34 -7.52 -17.05
C PRO A 240 -6.59 -7.32 -18.37
N GLY A 241 -5.27 -7.15 -18.28
CA GLY A 241 -4.39 -6.90 -19.43
C GLY A 241 -4.34 -5.43 -19.90
N ARG A 242 -5.05 -4.53 -19.22
CA ARG A 242 -4.85 -3.07 -19.37
C ARG A 242 -3.76 -2.57 -18.44
N PRO A 243 -3.19 -1.37 -18.70
CA PRO A 243 -2.29 -0.72 -17.76
C PRO A 243 -2.94 -0.60 -16.37
N ALA A 244 -2.12 -0.72 -15.33
CA ALA A 244 -2.54 -0.50 -13.95
C ALA A 244 -3.08 0.93 -13.80
N ASN A 245 -4.34 1.06 -13.40
CA ASN A 245 -5.06 2.34 -13.32
C ASN A 245 -5.88 2.48 -12.02
N VAL A 246 -5.93 1.44 -11.18
CA VAL A 246 -6.67 1.49 -9.91
C VAL A 246 -5.85 2.29 -8.89
N PRO A 247 -6.34 3.44 -8.38
CA PRO A 247 -5.58 4.27 -7.47
C PRO A 247 -5.32 3.57 -6.13
N LEU A 248 -4.06 3.61 -5.69
CA LEU A 248 -3.66 3.13 -4.36
C LEU A 248 -3.75 4.26 -3.33
N THR A 249 -4.95 4.81 -3.19
CA THR A 249 -5.25 5.89 -2.24
C THR A 249 -6.23 5.42 -1.16
N TYR A 250 -6.21 6.08 -0.02
CA TYR A 250 -7.26 5.97 1.00
C TYR A 250 -7.86 7.33 1.26
N HIS A 251 -9.18 7.39 1.35
CA HIS A 251 -9.95 8.60 1.55
C HIS A 251 -10.76 8.53 2.84
N THR A 252 -11.18 9.68 3.36
CA THR A 252 -12.03 9.75 4.55
C THR A 252 -13.03 10.92 4.50
N ASP A 253 -14.19 10.75 5.13
CA ASP A 253 -15.11 11.84 5.50
C ASP A 253 -15.21 12.02 7.02
N GLY A 254 -14.25 11.46 7.77
CA GLY A 254 -14.23 11.46 9.24
C GLY A 254 -15.08 10.37 9.91
N THR A 255 -16.01 9.74 9.20
CA THR A 255 -16.82 8.61 9.71
C THR A 255 -16.48 7.29 9.00
N TRP A 256 -16.29 7.38 7.68
CA TRP A 256 -15.87 6.30 6.81
C TRP A 256 -14.44 6.50 6.33
N ILE A 257 -13.77 5.38 6.07
CA ILE A 257 -12.52 5.31 5.32
C ILE A 257 -12.72 4.34 4.17
N TRP A 258 -12.26 4.69 2.97
CA TRP A 258 -12.38 3.81 1.81
C TRP A 258 -11.15 3.87 0.90
N PRO A 259 -10.80 2.75 0.24
CA PRO A 259 -9.78 2.77 -0.79
C PRO A 259 -10.31 3.46 -2.05
N GLY A 260 -9.40 4.10 -2.80
CA GLY A 260 -9.70 4.76 -4.08
C GLY A 260 -10.28 3.80 -5.13
N SER A 261 -10.04 2.50 -4.98
CA SER A 261 -10.63 1.44 -5.82
C SER A 261 -12.17 1.44 -5.78
N VAL A 262 -12.81 1.79 -4.65
CA VAL A 262 -14.27 1.88 -4.54
C VAL A 262 -14.84 2.90 -5.53
N GLY A 263 -14.30 4.12 -5.52
CA GLY A 263 -14.72 5.18 -6.45
C GLY A 263 -14.35 4.85 -7.91
N TYR A 264 -13.17 4.25 -8.12
CA TYR A 264 -12.72 3.81 -9.43
C TYR A 264 -13.69 2.80 -10.07
N TYR A 265 -14.01 1.70 -9.37
CA TYR A 265 -14.86 0.64 -9.90
C TYR A 265 -16.30 1.13 -10.16
N LEU A 266 -16.85 2.00 -9.31
CA LEU A 266 -18.16 2.61 -9.56
C LEU A 266 -18.13 3.48 -10.83
N ARG A 267 -17.09 4.29 -11.00
CA ARG A 267 -16.95 5.19 -12.16
C ARG A 267 -16.71 4.42 -13.46
N ALA A 268 -15.72 3.53 -13.48
CA ALA A 268 -15.28 2.83 -14.69
C ALA A 268 -16.24 1.70 -15.10
N HIS A 269 -16.78 0.96 -14.11
CA HIS A 269 -17.50 -0.30 -14.37
C HIS A 269 -18.94 -0.30 -13.85
N GLY A 270 -19.37 0.76 -13.15
CA GLY A 270 -20.71 0.79 -12.53
C GLY A 270 -20.83 -0.15 -11.33
N ALA A 271 -19.71 -0.64 -10.80
CA ALA A 271 -19.73 -1.60 -9.70
C ALA A 271 -20.21 -0.92 -8.39
N PRO A 272 -21.17 -1.52 -7.66
CA PRO A 272 -21.78 -0.87 -6.51
C PRO A 272 -20.86 -0.85 -5.26
N PRO A 273 -20.67 0.32 -4.62
CA PRO A 273 -20.13 0.39 -3.27
C PRO A 273 -21.04 -0.29 -2.25
N GLN A 274 -20.55 -0.46 -1.03
CA GLN A 274 -21.36 -1.02 0.07
C GLN A 274 -22.64 -0.19 0.29
N PRO A 275 -23.82 -0.83 0.45
CA PRO A 275 -25.08 -0.11 0.62
C PRO A 275 -25.09 0.85 1.81
N GLU A 276 -24.39 0.49 2.89
CA GLU A 276 -24.26 1.30 4.09
C GLU A 276 -23.49 2.60 3.81
N LEU A 277 -22.43 2.51 2.99
CA LEU A 277 -21.68 3.68 2.54
C LEU A 277 -22.53 4.56 1.62
N VAL A 278 -23.28 3.96 0.68
CA VAL A 278 -24.18 4.72 -0.21
C VAL A 278 -25.28 5.41 0.58
N ALA A 279 -25.86 4.74 1.57
CA ALA A 279 -26.85 5.32 2.48
C ALA A 279 -26.27 6.49 3.27
N HIS A 280 -25.07 6.33 3.85
CA HIS A 280 -24.36 7.40 4.55
C HIS A 280 -24.09 8.62 3.65
N ILE A 281 -23.62 8.41 2.42
CA ILE A 281 -23.40 9.47 1.44
C ILE A 281 -24.70 10.22 1.13
N ARG A 282 -25.80 9.49 0.96
CA ARG A 282 -27.13 10.07 0.73
C ARG A 282 -27.62 10.86 1.93
N ASP A 283 -27.43 10.36 3.14
CA ASP A 283 -27.85 11.02 4.38
C ASP A 283 -27.04 12.30 4.64
N ASN A 284 -25.80 12.37 4.14
CA ASN A 284 -25.00 13.59 4.04
C ASN A 284 -25.39 14.51 2.86
N GLY A 285 -26.46 14.20 2.13
CA GLY A 285 -26.92 14.99 0.99
C GLY A 285 -25.91 15.05 -0.17
N PHE A 286 -25.09 14.00 -0.34
CA PHE A 286 -24.02 13.91 -1.34
C PHE A 286 -22.96 15.02 -1.22
N ARG A 287 -22.75 15.55 -0.01
CA ARG A 287 -21.73 16.56 0.29
C ARG A 287 -20.86 16.12 1.44
N LEU A 288 -19.55 16.33 1.31
CA LEU A 288 -18.61 16.04 2.38
C LEU A 288 -18.97 16.88 3.62
N PRO A 289 -18.97 16.28 4.81
CA PRO A 289 -19.17 17.02 6.05
C PRO A 289 -18.00 17.98 6.30
N ALA A 290 -18.21 18.95 7.20
CA ALA A 290 -17.10 19.77 7.69
C ALA A 290 -16.16 18.88 8.52
N LEU A 291 -14.90 18.78 8.10
CA LEU A 291 -13.92 17.90 8.71
C LEU A 291 -13.07 18.66 9.72
N PRO A 292 -12.74 18.05 10.88
CA PRO A 292 -11.80 18.64 11.82
C PRO A 292 -10.38 18.62 11.21
N GLU A 293 -9.52 19.53 11.68
CA GLU A 293 -8.13 19.65 11.18
C GLU A 293 -7.32 18.36 11.37
N ASN A 294 -7.65 17.56 12.38
CA ASN A 294 -6.95 16.30 12.68
C ASN A 294 -7.58 15.06 12.02
N VAL A 295 -8.48 15.22 11.05
CA VAL A 295 -9.20 14.10 10.41
C VAL A 295 -8.25 13.05 9.82
N GLU A 296 -7.15 13.48 9.20
CA GLU A 296 -6.17 12.59 8.57
C GLU A 296 -5.47 11.71 9.62
N THR A 297 -4.93 12.34 10.67
CA THR A 297 -4.29 11.62 11.79
C THR A 297 -5.27 10.68 12.48
N ALA A 298 -6.50 11.14 12.75
CA ALA A 298 -7.53 10.30 13.36
C ALA A 298 -7.89 9.09 12.48
N ALA A 299 -8.00 9.27 11.17
CA ALA A 299 -8.30 8.20 10.23
C ALA A 299 -7.17 7.17 10.14
N LEU A 300 -5.91 7.61 10.11
CA LEU A 300 -4.73 6.73 10.14
C LEU A 300 -4.68 5.87 11.41
N GLU A 301 -4.91 6.48 12.58
CA GLU A 301 -4.98 5.77 13.86
C GLU A 301 -6.12 4.72 13.89
N ASN A 302 -7.25 5.04 13.26
CA ASN A 302 -8.35 4.08 13.14
C ASN A 302 -8.01 2.90 12.23
N LEU A 303 -7.37 3.15 11.08
CA LEU A 303 -6.88 2.07 10.21
C LEU A 303 -5.85 1.20 10.93
N TYR A 304 -4.91 1.80 11.65
CA TYR A 304 -3.90 1.05 12.39
C TYR A 304 -4.54 0.11 13.42
N ARG A 305 -5.48 0.62 14.23
CA ARG A 305 -6.22 -0.20 15.20
C ARG A 305 -7.04 -1.31 14.54
N TYR A 306 -7.67 -1.03 13.41
CA TYR A 306 -8.42 -2.02 12.65
C TYR A 306 -7.55 -3.23 12.27
N PHE A 307 -6.38 -2.99 11.67
CA PHE A 307 -5.49 -4.08 11.27
C PHE A 307 -4.86 -4.83 12.45
N GLN A 308 -4.57 -4.15 13.57
CA GLN A 308 -4.09 -4.82 14.77
C GLN A 308 -5.14 -5.78 15.35
N SER A 309 -6.41 -5.37 15.40
CA SER A 309 -7.49 -6.22 15.92
C SER A 309 -7.80 -7.45 15.04
N GLY A 310 -7.51 -7.37 13.74
CA GLY A 310 -7.71 -8.48 12.80
C GLY A 310 -6.59 -9.53 12.82
N ASP A 311 -5.37 -9.17 13.24
CA ASP A 311 -4.24 -10.11 13.34
C ASP A 311 -4.29 -10.95 14.65
N GLU A 312 -5.11 -10.57 15.64
CA GLU A 312 -5.28 -11.29 16.92
C GLU A 312 -6.40 -12.35 16.93
N SER A 313 -7.12 -12.54 15.81
CA SER A 313 -8.24 -13.49 15.66
C SER A 313 -7.89 -14.69 14.79
#